data_AF-V5GUZ8-F1
#
_entry.id   AF-V5GUZ8-F1
#
_cell.length_a   1.000
_cell.length_b   1.000
_cell.length_c   1.000
_cell.angle_alpha   90.00
_cell.angle_beta   90.00
_cell.angle_gamma   90.00
#
_symmetry.space_group_name_H-M   'P 1'
#
loop_
_entity.id
_entity.type
_entity.pdbx_description
1 polymer ?
#
loop_
_entity_poly.entity_id
_entity_poly.type
_entity_poly.pdbx_seq_one_letter_code
_entity_poly.pdbx_strand_id
1 'polypeptide(L)'
;ENVSTLNFYRNMAIGANAVSLLILVFYHSTISIILYLFSCIIYIACYQFMAYMARAKYTETGQLLDSGVDLNMEGGIAEHVKAIIILTAGCQLLSAIISNYFWWLWLLVPLRGAWIAWKNILQPYFFQEAPNQPEVNEKKQKKMERKMKRMQR
;
A
#
# COMPACT_ATOMS: atom_id res chain seq x y z
N GLU A 1 -15.21 10.34 4.83
CA GLU A 1 -14.81 9.56 3.63
C GLU A 1 -13.89 8.37 3.97
N ASN A 2 -12.84 8.53 4.76
CA ASN A 2 -11.99 7.39 5.18
C ASN A 2 -12.76 6.24 5.88
N VAL A 3 -13.75 6.56 6.72
CA VAL A 3 -14.56 5.56 7.45
C VAL A 3 -15.50 4.77 6.53
N SER A 4 -16.09 5.40 5.51
CA SER A 4 -16.96 4.72 4.54
C SER A 4 -16.17 3.74 3.66
N THR A 5 -14.96 4.15 3.25
CA THR A 5 -14.02 3.28 2.53
C THR A 5 -13.64 2.08 3.38
N LEU A 6 -13.29 2.30 4.65
CA LEU A 6 -12.95 1.22 5.59
C LEU A 6 -14.11 0.23 5.78
N ASN A 7 -15.34 0.73 5.91
CA ASN A 7 -16.54 -0.11 6.03
C ASN A 7 -16.83 -0.93 4.76
N PHE A 8 -16.59 -0.36 3.58
CA PHE A 8 -16.72 -1.10 2.32
C PHE A 8 -15.75 -2.27 2.25
N TYR A 9 -14.46 -2.05 2.54
CA TYR A 9 -13.46 -3.13 2.57
C TYR A 9 -13.74 -4.16 3.66
N ARG A 10 -14.26 -3.74 4.82
CA ARG A 10 -14.68 -4.64 5.88
C ARG A 10 -15.81 -5.55 5.42
N ASN A 11 -16.86 -4.99 4.84
CA ASN A 11 -18.01 -5.75 4.38
C ASN A 11 -17.62 -6.70 3.23
N MET A 12 -16.75 -6.25 2.33
CA MET A 12 -16.20 -7.10 1.26
C MET A 12 -15.38 -8.28 1.83
N ALA A 13 -14.51 -8.02 2.82
CA ALA A 13 -13.72 -9.07 3.47
C ALA A 13 -14.59 -10.06 4.25
N ILE A 14 -15.63 -9.58 4.94
CA ILE A 14 -16.61 -10.44 5.62
C ILE A 14 -17.37 -11.31 4.61
N GLY A 15 -17.81 -10.72 3.49
CA GLY A 15 -18.49 -11.45 2.42
C GLY A 15 -17.61 -12.54 1.81
N ALA A 16 -16.35 -12.22 1.50
CA ALA A 16 -15.38 -13.19 0.98
C ALA A 16 -15.13 -14.32 1.99
N ASN A 17 -14.96 -14.00 3.28
CA ASN A 17 -14.80 -15.00 4.32
C ASN A 17 -16.02 -15.89 4.51
N ALA A 18 -17.24 -15.35 4.44
CA ALA A 18 -18.46 -16.13 4.56
C ALA A 18 -18.60 -17.16 3.43
N VAL A 19 -18.35 -16.75 2.18
CA VAL A 19 -18.39 -17.64 1.01
C VAL A 19 -17.36 -18.76 1.14
N SER A 20 -16.14 -18.43 1.56
CA SER A 20 -15.09 -19.44 1.70
C SER A 20 -15.31 -20.38 2.85
N LEU A 21 -15.87 -19.91 3.97
CA LEU A 21 -16.23 -20.75 5.11
C LEU A 21 -17.32 -21.74 4.71
N LEU A 22 -18.34 -21.29 3.95
CA LEU A 22 -19.36 -22.19 3.40
C LEU A 22 -18.74 -23.29 2.53
N ILE A 23 -17.86 -22.93 1.59
CA ILE A 23 -17.22 -23.91 0.70
C ILE A 23 -16.29 -24.85 1.49
N LEU A 24 -15.59 -24.35 2.51
CA LEU A 24 -14.74 -25.15 3.41
C LEU A 24 -15.53 -26.19 4.20
N VAL A 25 -16.76 -25.87 4.62
CA VAL A 25 -17.64 -26.81 5.32
C VAL A 25 -18.01 -27.99 4.41
N PHE A 26 -18.20 -27.76 3.11
CA PHE A 26 -18.48 -28.82 2.15
C PHE A 26 -17.21 -29.56 1.66
N TYR A 27 -16.07 -28.87 1.59
CA TYR A 27 -14.81 -29.41 1.08
C TYR A 27 -13.74 -29.41 2.17
N HIS A 28 -13.72 -30.48 2.97
CA HIS A 28 -12.89 -30.58 4.17
C HIS A 28 -11.44 -31.00 3.87
N SER A 29 -10.65 -30.08 3.31
CA SER A 29 -9.22 -30.29 3.06
C SER A 29 -8.36 -29.46 4.02
N THR A 30 -7.37 -30.10 4.66
CA THR A 30 -6.43 -29.44 5.59
C THR A 30 -5.73 -28.24 4.94
N ILE A 31 -5.40 -28.35 3.65
CA ILE A 31 -4.76 -27.27 2.88
C ILE A 31 -5.71 -26.07 2.78
N SER A 32 -6.99 -26.30 2.44
CA SER A 32 -7.99 -25.24 2.34
C SER A 32 -8.24 -24.54 3.68
N ILE A 33 -8.15 -25.26 4.81
CA ILE A 33 -8.27 -24.68 6.17
C ILE A 33 -7.09 -23.75 6.46
N ILE A 34 -5.86 -24.19 6.20
CA ILE A 34 -4.65 -23.38 6.42
C ILE A 34 -4.70 -22.11 5.58
N LEU A 35 -5.08 -22.24 4.30
CA LEU A 35 -5.20 -21.13 3.36
C LEU A 35 -6.30 -20.15 3.78
N TYR A 36 -7.43 -20.65 4.29
CA TYR A 36 -8.49 -19.82 4.85
C TYR A 36 -8.03 -19.03 6.09
N LEU A 37 -7.32 -19.67 7.02
CA LEU A 37 -6.76 -19.01 8.20
C LEU A 37 -5.73 -17.94 7.81
N PHE A 38 -4.88 -18.25 6.83
CA PHE A 38 -3.92 -17.29 6.31
C PHE A 38 -4.62 -16.04 5.73
N SER A 39 -5.66 -16.22 4.90
CA SER A 39 -6.42 -15.09 4.38
C SER A 39 -7.09 -14.27 5.49
N CYS A 40 -7.63 -14.92 6.53
CA CYS A 40 -8.17 -14.22 7.69
C CYS A 40 -7.13 -13.31 8.36
N ILE A 41 -5.91 -13.82 8.56
CA ILE A 41 -4.79 -13.04 9.12
C ILE A 41 -4.46 -11.85 8.22
N ILE A 42 -4.39 -12.04 6.90
CA ILE A 42 -4.13 -10.97 5.95
C ILE A 42 -5.20 -9.88 6.03
N TYR A 43 -6.50 -10.23 6.06
CA TYR A 43 -7.56 -9.23 6.17
C TYR A 43 -7.48 -8.44 7.47
N ILE A 44 -7.23 -9.11 8.59
CA ILE A 44 -7.06 -8.45 9.89
C ILE A 44 -5.87 -7.50 9.84
N ALA A 45 -4.71 -7.97 9.35
CA ALA A 45 -3.50 -7.17 9.24
C ALA A 45 -3.71 -5.95 8.32
N CYS A 46 -4.30 -6.13 7.14
CA CYS A 46 -4.59 -5.04 6.20
C CYS A 46 -5.60 -4.04 6.79
N TYR A 47 -6.66 -4.51 7.44
CA TYR A 47 -7.63 -3.64 8.10
C TYR A 47 -6.99 -2.85 9.24
N GLN A 48 -6.20 -3.52 10.09
CA GLN A 48 -5.51 -2.87 11.20
C GLN A 48 -4.48 -1.86 10.71
N PHE A 49 -3.78 -2.16 9.62
CA PHE A 49 -2.86 -1.24 8.96
C PHE A 49 -3.57 -0.02 8.37
N MET A 50 -4.69 -0.21 7.65
CA MET A 50 -5.52 0.90 7.16
C MET A 50 -6.09 1.73 8.31
N ALA A 51 -6.55 1.10 9.39
CA ALA A 51 -7.07 1.79 10.56
C ALA A 51 -5.98 2.56 11.32
N TYR A 52 -4.75 2.04 11.36
CA TYR A 52 -3.60 2.74 11.93
C TYR A 52 -3.19 3.94 11.07
N MET A 53 -3.17 3.80 9.74
CA MET A 53 -2.87 4.91 8.83
C MET A 53 -3.94 5.99 8.79
N ALA A 54 -5.21 5.61 8.94
CA ALA A 54 -6.34 6.53 8.97
C ALA A 54 -6.52 7.24 10.33
N ARG A 55 -5.84 6.78 11.39
CA ARG A 55 -5.87 7.44 12.70
C ARG A 55 -4.96 8.67 12.66
N ALA A 56 -5.57 9.84 12.81
CA ALA A 56 -4.85 11.08 13.05
C ALA A 56 -4.04 10.99 14.36
N LYS A 57 -2.75 11.34 14.31
CA LYS A 57 -1.91 11.44 15.49
C LYS A 57 -2.01 12.87 16.02
N TYR A 58 -2.45 12.99 17.26
CA TYR A 58 -2.52 14.26 17.99
C TYR A 58 -1.37 14.30 19.00
N THR A 59 -0.72 15.44 19.12
CA THR A 59 0.28 15.69 20.18
C THR A 59 -0.44 15.88 21.51
N GLU A 60 0.23 15.62 22.64
CA GLU A 60 -0.31 15.81 24.00
C GLU A 60 -0.80 17.24 24.30
N THR A 61 -0.40 18.22 23.48
CA THR A 61 -0.84 19.63 23.53
C THR A 61 -2.11 19.93 22.73
N GLY A 62 -2.77 18.92 22.15
CA GLY A 62 -4.01 19.10 21.38
C GLY A 62 -3.81 19.64 19.96
N GLN A 63 -2.56 19.80 19.50
CA GLN A 63 -2.24 20.13 18.11
C GLN A 63 -2.22 18.87 17.24
N LEU A 64 -2.86 18.94 16.07
CA LEU A 64 -2.80 17.93 15.01
C LEU A 64 -1.34 17.78 14.54
N LEU A 65 -0.70 16.65 14.85
CA LEU A 65 0.67 16.34 14.40
C LEU A 65 0.66 15.77 12.98
N ASP A 66 -0.34 14.92 12.71
CA ASP A 66 -0.59 14.31 11.41
C ASP A 66 -2.10 14.11 11.30
N SER A 67 -2.73 14.66 10.26
CA SER A 67 -4.18 14.60 10.05
C SER A 67 -4.71 13.19 9.75
N GLY A 68 -3.83 12.18 9.80
CA GLY A 68 -4.08 10.86 9.28
C GLY A 68 -3.86 10.89 7.78
N VAL A 69 -3.21 9.87 7.25
CA VAL A 69 -2.96 9.77 5.81
C VAL A 69 -4.30 9.49 5.14
N ASP A 70 -4.67 10.33 4.18
CA ASP A 70 -5.87 10.11 3.38
C ASP A 70 -5.76 8.77 2.64
N LEU A 71 -6.70 7.85 2.92
CA LEU A 71 -6.75 6.54 2.28
C LEU A 71 -7.12 6.64 0.79
N ASN A 72 -7.50 7.83 0.32
CA ASN A 72 -7.83 8.15 -1.07
C ASN A 72 -6.73 8.92 -1.82
N MET A 73 -5.58 9.19 -1.20
CA MET A 73 -4.43 9.76 -1.93
C MET A 73 -3.92 8.77 -2.99
N GLU A 74 -3.97 9.17 -4.26
CA GLU A 74 -3.38 8.45 -5.39
C GLU A 74 -1.88 8.23 -5.18
N GLY A 75 -1.41 6.98 -5.31
CA GLY A 75 -0.02 6.61 -5.11
C GLY A 75 0.42 6.41 -3.65
N GLY A 76 -0.51 6.47 -2.68
CA GLY A 76 -0.23 6.21 -1.28
C GLY A 76 -0.13 4.72 -0.91
N ILE A 77 0.44 4.42 0.25
CA ILE A 77 0.57 3.04 0.79
C ILE A 77 -0.81 2.35 0.88
N ALA A 78 -1.88 3.12 1.07
CA ALA A 78 -3.26 2.62 1.08
C ALA A 78 -3.65 1.90 -0.22
N GLU A 79 -3.18 2.35 -1.38
CA GLU A 79 -3.46 1.69 -2.67
C GLU A 79 -2.81 0.30 -2.74
N HIS A 80 -1.61 0.15 -2.19
CA HIS A 80 -0.96 -1.14 -2.08
C HIS A 80 -1.73 -2.10 -1.16
N VAL A 81 -2.26 -1.59 -0.04
CA VAL A 81 -3.07 -2.39 0.89
C VAL A 81 -4.39 -2.81 0.24
N LYS A 82 -5.07 -1.91 -0.47
CA LYS A 82 -6.28 -2.22 -1.26
C LYS A 82 -6.00 -3.33 -2.27
N ALA A 83 -4.89 -3.24 -3.01
CA ALA A 83 -4.48 -4.26 -3.97
C ALA A 83 -4.24 -5.63 -3.30
N ILE A 84 -3.64 -5.67 -2.11
CA ILE A 84 -3.44 -6.92 -1.35
C ILE A 84 -4.77 -7.54 -0.92
N ILE A 85 -5.72 -6.73 -0.44
CA ILE A 85 -7.06 -7.21 -0.05
C ILE A 85 -7.80 -7.79 -1.24
N ILE A 86 -7.83 -7.07 -2.36
CA ILE A 86 -8.52 -7.51 -3.59
C ILE A 86 -7.89 -8.80 -4.13
N LEU A 87 -6.55 -8.87 -4.16
CA LEU A 87 -5.85 -10.07 -4.61
C LEU A 87 -6.12 -11.25 -3.69
N THR A 88 -6.08 -11.06 -2.37
CA THR A 88 -6.36 -12.13 -1.40
C THR A 88 -7.79 -12.63 -1.54
N ALA A 89 -8.77 -11.73 -1.73
CA ALA A 89 -10.16 -12.10 -2.00
C ALA A 89 -10.31 -12.88 -3.31
N GLY A 90 -9.64 -12.44 -4.37
CA GLY A 90 -9.60 -13.15 -5.65
C GLY A 90 -9.01 -14.55 -5.52
N CYS A 91 -7.82 -14.69 -4.91
CA CYS A 91 -7.18 -15.97 -4.64
C CYS A 91 -8.10 -16.90 -3.84
N GLN A 92 -8.78 -16.37 -2.83
CA GLN A 92 -9.64 -17.12 -1.94
C GLN A 92 -10.91 -17.62 -2.65
N LEU A 93 -11.56 -16.78 -3.46
CA LEU A 93 -12.72 -17.18 -4.27
C LEU A 93 -12.34 -18.18 -5.36
N LEU A 94 -11.26 -17.92 -6.11
CA LEU A 94 -10.77 -18.83 -7.16
C LEU A 94 -10.29 -20.16 -6.59
N SER A 95 -9.62 -20.14 -5.44
CA SER A 95 -9.19 -21.34 -4.73
C SER A 95 -10.36 -22.17 -4.22
N ALA A 96 -11.46 -21.51 -3.83
CA ALA A 96 -12.65 -22.18 -3.34
C ALA A 96 -13.51 -22.75 -4.49
N ILE A 97 -13.57 -22.09 -5.64
CA ILE A 97 -14.43 -22.51 -6.77
C ILE A 97 -13.73 -23.50 -7.70
N ILE A 98 -12.44 -23.31 -7.98
CA ILE A 98 -11.75 -24.03 -9.06
C ILE A 98 -10.71 -24.99 -8.50
N SER A 99 -9.67 -24.47 -7.84
CA SER A 99 -8.57 -25.30 -7.31
C SER A 99 -7.56 -24.52 -6.46
N ASN A 100 -6.87 -25.20 -5.55
CA ASN A 100 -5.83 -24.61 -4.70
C ASN A 100 -4.64 -24.01 -5.46
N TYR A 101 -4.47 -24.30 -6.76
CA TYR A 101 -3.43 -23.71 -7.61
C TYR A 101 -3.52 -22.18 -7.73
N PHE A 102 -4.68 -21.57 -7.52
CA PHE A 102 -4.79 -20.11 -7.61
C PHE A 102 -4.04 -19.35 -6.50
N TRP A 103 -3.54 -20.06 -5.48
CA TRP A 103 -2.60 -19.48 -4.52
C TRP A 103 -1.26 -19.06 -5.13
N TRP A 104 -0.90 -19.57 -6.30
CA TRP A 104 0.27 -19.06 -7.03
C TRP A 104 0.13 -17.58 -7.42
N LEU A 105 -1.09 -17.06 -7.58
CA LEU A 105 -1.33 -15.62 -7.79
C LEU A 105 -0.88 -14.78 -6.60
N TRP A 106 -0.79 -15.37 -5.41
CA TRP A 106 -0.30 -14.69 -4.22
C TRP A 106 1.18 -14.31 -4.33
N LEU A 107 1.97 -14.97 -5.20
CA LEU A 107 3.35 -14.56 -5.53
C LEU A 107 3.44 -13.19 -6.21
N LEU A 108 2.33 -12.66 -6.74
CA LEU A 108 2.31 -11.29 -7.28
C LEU A 108 2.53 -10.24 -6.18
N VAL A 109 2.15 -10.52 -4.92
CA VAL A 109 2.40 -9.63 -3.77
C VAL A 109 3.89 -9.40 -3.54
N PRO A 110 4.71 -10.44 -3.27
CA PRO A 110 6.14 -10.26 -3.07
C PRO A 110 6.83 -9.76 -4.33
N LEU A 111 6.37 -10.12 -5.53
CA LEU A 111 6.95 -9.60 -6.77
C LEU A 111 6.74 -8.09 -6.92
N ARG A 112 5.54 -7.58 -6.60
CA ARG A 112 5.28 -6.13 -6.60
C ARG A 112 6.06 -5.43 -5.49
N GLY A 113 6.14 -6.03 -4.30
CA GLY A 113 6.94 -5.52 -3.19
C GLY A 113 8.42 -5.42 -3.55
N ALA A 114 8.97 -6.46 -4.19
CA ALA A 114 10.33 -6.49 -4.69
C ALA A 114 10.55 -5.44 -5.79
N TRP A 115 9.58 -5.22 -6.69
CA TRP A 115 9.66 -4.16 -7.70
C TRP A 115 9.72 -2.76 -7.07
N ILE A 116 8.89 -2.50 -6.06
CA ILE A 116 8.89 -1.23 -5.32
C ILE A 116 10.21 -1.06 -4.55
N ALA A 117 10.67 -2.09 -3.85
CA ALA A 117 11.95 -2.08 -3.15
C ALA A 117 13.12 -1.87 -4.13
N TRP A 118 13.06 -2.48 -5.30
CA TRP A 118 14.03 -2.28 -6.36
C TRP A 118 14.05 -0.84 -6.84
N LYS A 119 12.89 -0.25 -7.14
CA LYS A 119 12.77 1.15 -7.60
C LYS A 119 13.14 2.17 -6.53
N ASN A 120 12.84 1.90 -5.26
CA ASN A 120 12.97 2.89 -4.19
C ASN A 120 14.27 2.76 -3.39
N ILE A 121 14.88 1.57 -3.33
CA ILE A 121 16.07 1.31 -2.52
C ILE A 121 17.27 0.97 -3.42
N LEU A 122 17.13 -0.01 -4.32
CA LEU A 122 18.26 -0.44 -5.15
C LEU A 122 18.56 0.52 -6.29
N GLN A 123 17.56 1.01 -7.02
CA GLN A 123 17.77 1.94 -8.13
C GLN A 123 18.52 3.21 -7.68
N PRO A 124 18.12 3.93 -6.61
CA PRO A 124 18.89 5.10 -6.18
C PRO A 124 20.21 4.77 -5.50
N TYR A 125 20.50 3.51 -5.17
CA TYR A 125 21.80 3.10 -4.60
C TYR A 125 22.78 2.63 -5.67
N PHE A 126 22.30 1.91 -6.69
CA PHE A 126 23.10 1.40 -7.81
C PHE A 126 23.21 2.39 -8.97
N PHE A 127 22.18 3.20 -9.20
CA PHE A 127 22.14 4.28 -10.19
C PHE A 127 22.11 5.63 -9.48
N GLN A 128 22.96 5.81 -8.45
CA GLN A 128 23.42 7.17 -8.16
C GLN A 128 24.15 7.63 -9.40
N GLU A 129 23.46 8.35 -10.29
CA GLU A 129 24.13 9.39 -11.04
C GLU A 129 24.89 10.18 -9.98
N ALA A 130 26.23 10.14 -10.07
CA ALA A 130 27.11 11.02 -9.29
C ALA A 130 26.40 12.36 -9.20
N PRO A 131 26.21 12.92 -7.99
CA PRO A 131 25.28 14.01 -7.74
C PRO A 131 25.42 14.96 -8.90
N ASN A 132 24.40 15.05 -9.75
CA ASN A 132 24.36 16.04 -10.80
C ASN A 132 24.54 17.34 -10.05
N GLN A 133 25.80 17.80 -10.00
CA GLN A 133 26.15 19.09 -9.47
C GLN A 133 25.16 20.02 -10.14
N PRO A 134 24.49 20.89 -9.39
CA PRO A 134 23.48 21.76 -9.96
C PRO A 134 24.15 22.77 -10.92
N GLU A 135 24.54 22.34 -12.12
CA GLU A 135 25.04 23.18 -13.23
C GLU A 135 23.94 24.17 -13.65
N VAL A 136 22.68 23.85 -13.36
CA VAL A 136 21.53 24.73 -13.59
C VAL A 136 21.47 25.88 -12.57
N ASN A 137 22.15 25.79 -11.41
CA ASN A 137 22.04 26.82 -10.37
C ASN A 137 23.17 27.87 -10.43
N GLU A 138 24.40 27.57 -10.87
CA GLU A 138 25.42 28.62 -10.99
C GLU A 138 25.10 29.69 -12.04
N LYS A 139 24.65 29.28 -13.23
CA LYS A 139 24.31 30.24 -14.31
C LYS A 139 23.06 31.06 -13.98
N LYS A 140 22.07 30.46 -13.32
CA LYS A 140 20.86 31.18 -12.84
C LYS A 140 21.17 32.08 -11.64
N GLN A 141 21.98 31.64 -10.68
CA GLN A 141 22.40 32.44 -9.52
C GLN A 141 23.24 33.64 -9.97
N LYS A 142 24.24 33.46 -10.84
CA LYS A 142 25.03 34.58 -11.41
C LYS A 142 24.16 35.58 -12.19
N LYS A 143 23.12 35.10 -12.89
CA LYS A 143 22.16 35.99 -13.60
C LYS A 143 21.25 36.74 -12.63
N MET A 144 20.86 36.10 -11.53
CA MET A 144 20.04 36.69 -10.47
C MET A 144 20.84 37.73 -9.66
N GLU A 145 22.08 37.43 -9.29
CA GLU A 145 23.02 38.37 -8.64
C GLU A 145 23.31 39.59 -9.52
N ARG A 146 23.56 39.38 -10.82
CA ARG A 146 23.76 40.50 -11.77
C ARG A 146 22.51 41.38 -11.91
N LYS A 147 21.31 40.81 -11.78
CA LYS A 147 20.05 41.57 -11.76
C LYS A 147 19.90 42.33 -10.44
N MET A 148 20.18 41.72 -9.29
CA MET A 148 20.08 42.39 -7.99
C MET A 148 21.06 43.56 -7.87
N LYS A 149 22.32 43.40 -8.31
CA LYS A 149 23.31 44.50 -8.32
C LYS A 149 22.94 45.67 -9.24
N ARG A 150 22.10 45.46 -10.26
CA ARG A 150 21.58 46.53 -11.13
C ARG A 150 20.36 47.23 -10.54
N MET A 151 19.63 46.60 -9.63
CA MET A 151 18.50 47.22 -8.92
C MET A 151 18.92 47.94 -7.63
N GLN A 152 20.11 47.66 -7.11
CA GLN A 152 20.69 48.32 -5.92
C GLN A 152 21.55 49.56 -6.25
N ARG A 153 21.67 49.94 -7.53
CA ARG A 153 22.27 51.20 -7.97
C ARG A 153 21.17 52.11 -8.47
#